data_AF-U9TTP1-F1
#
_entry.id   AF-U9TTP1-F1
#
_cell.length_a   1.000
_cell.length_b   1.000
_cell.length_c   1.000
_cell.angle_alpha   90.00
_cell.angle_beta   90.00
_cell.angle_gamma   90.00
#
_symmetry.space_group_name_H-M   'P 1'
#
loop_
_entity.id
_entity.type
_entity.pdbx_description
1 polymer ?
#
loop_
_entity_poly.entity_id
_entity_poly.type
_entity_poly.pdbx_seq_one_letter_code
_entity_poly.pdbx_strand_id
1 'polypeptide(L)'
;KKSFKLSQSHLESALVARLNIDPNQMSDDEETFQAISKLPRISLFDYLLDCWKRASEIKSNLLTRSSKTLEPSVVNERVKVMDALKDLLVNYACLVIQYPDMFPQINEKFLMHFFTNDSSTELGSRQLVSRLLSDINSPEGLPLDFIQELAAKVDEEQFDQIFGSALIGLAAQMRTKNILNNDYLKPLNGLATLTEIKSLAAMLPTLRSWNPQNSTAKAYEVMSLLGPFCRISVFPSDE
;
A
#
# COMPACT_ATOMS: atom_id res chain seq x y z
N LYS A 1 -28.33 -12.17 24.66
CA LYS A 1 -27.72 -11.53 23.47
C LYS A 1 -27.78 -12.52 22.30
N LYS A 2 -28.51 -12.24 21.21
CA LYS A 2 -28.45 -13.07 19.98
C LYS A 2 -27.03 -12.94 19.42
N SER A 3 -26.37 -14.07 19.15
CA SER A 3 -25.05 -14.07 18.52
C SER A 3 -25.16 -13.44 17.12
N PHE A 4 -24.44 -12.34 16.90
CA PHE A 4 -24.38 -11.68 15.60
C PHE A 4 -23.62 -12.61 14.64
N LYS A 5 -24.32 -13.19 13.67
CA LYS A 5 -23.69 -14.04 12.65
C LYS A 5 -23.11 -13.13 11.57
N LEU A 6 -21.79 -13.04 11.52
CA LEU A 6 -21.08 -12.46 10.38
C LEU A 6 -21.36 -13.32 9.14
N SER A 7 -22.14 -12.76 8.22
CA SER A 7 -22.41 -13.30 6.89
C SER A 7 -21.82 -12.38 5.83
N GLN A 8 -21.72 -12.85 4.59
CA GLN A 8 -21.22 -12.06 3.46
C GLN A 8 -21.92 -10.69 3.34
N SER A 9 -23.23 -10.64 3.60
CA SER A 9 -24.04 -9.42 3.56
C SER A 9 -23.65 -8.35 4.58
N HIS A 10 -22.92 -8.70 5.64
CA HIS A 10 -22.52 -7.77 6.70
C HIS A 10 -21.04 -7.35 6.61
N LEU A 11 -20.29 -7.86 5.63
CA LEU A 11 -18.86 -7.58 5.49
C LEU A 11 -18.59 -6.08 5.30
N GLU A 12 -19.32 -5.46 4.39
CA GLU A 12 -19.18 -4.03 4.13
C GLU A 12 -19.55 -3.18 5.35
N SER A 13 -20.72 -3.44 5.96
CA SER A 13 -21.13 -2.70 7.16
C SER A 13 -20.13 -2.86 8.31
N ALA A 14 -19.55 -4.06 8.49
CA ALA A 14 -18.53 -4.29 9.50
C ALA A 14 -17.22 -3.56 9.20
N LEU A 15 -16.79 -3.54 7.93
CA LEU A 15 -15.60 -2.83 7.50
C LEU A 15 -15.76 -1.31 7.68
N VAL A 16 -16.86 -0.75 7.16
CA VAL A 16 -17.18 0.68 7.30
C VAL A 16 -17.30 1.08 8.75
N ALA A 17 -17.96 0.28 9.58
CA ALA A 17 -18.03 0.52 11.03
C ALA A 17 -16.63 0.58 11.65
N ARG A 18 -15.70 -0.31 11.24
CA ARG A 18 -14.32 -0.27 11.71
C ARG A 18 -13.55 0.96 11.23
N LEU A 19 -13.73 1.37 9.98
CA LEU A 19 -13.04 2.53 9.40
C LEU A 19 -13.52 3.86 9.98
N ASN A 20 -14.79 3.95 10.39
CA ASN A 20 -15.37 5.15 11.00
C ASN A 20 -15.02 5.37 12.47
N ILE A 21 -14.43 4.37 13.16
CA ILE A 21 -14.02 4.56 14.56
C ILE A 21 -12.78 5.44 14.59
N ASP A 22 -12.90 6.61 15.24
CA ASP A 22 -11.78 7.53 15.40
C ASP A 22 -10.76 6.98 16.40
N PRO A 23 -9.53 6.62 15.96
CA PRO A 23 -8.51 6.11 16.86
C PRO A 23 -7.99 7.18 17.83
N ASN A 24 -8.28 8.46 17.60
CA ASN A 24 -7.82 9.59 18.41
C ASN A 24 -8.87 10.07 19.41
N GLN A 25 -10.09 9.54 19.35
CA GLN A 25 -11.16 9.96 20.25
C GLN A 25 -10.80 9.63 21.69
N MET A 26 -10.89 10.63 22.56
CA MET A 26 -10.88 10.45 24.01
C MET A 26 -12.34 10.30 24.46
N SER A 27 -12.62 9.25 25.24
CA SER A 27 -13.95 8.94 25.75
C SER A 27 -13.86 8.66 27.24
N ASP A 28 -14.75 9.28 28.02
CA ASP A 28 -14.91 9.02 29.45
C ASP A 28 -15.71 7.73 29.74
N ASP A 29 -16.38 7.18 28.71
CA ASP A 29 -17.03 5.87 28.77
C ASP A 29 -16.00 4.74 28.68
N GLU A 30 -15.93 3.89 29.71
CA GLU A 30 -14.94 2.81 29.86
C GLU A 30 -15.04 1.77 28.73
N GLU A 31 -16.25 1.40 28.29
CA GLU A 31 -16.42 0.42 27.20
C GLU A 31 -15.86 0.96 25.88
N THR A 32 -16.14 2.22 25.58
CA THR A 32 -15.65 2.93 24.40
C THR A 32 -14.14 3.13 24.46
N PHE A 33 -13.60 3.50 25.63
CA PHE A 33 -12.16 3.63 25.83
C PHE A 33 -11.42 2.30 25.61
N GLN A 34 -11.95 1.20 26.15
CA GLN A 34 -11.39 -0.14 25.95
C GLN A 34 -11.50 -0.62 24.51
N ALA A 35 -12.53 -0.20 23.76
CA ALA A 35 -12.64 -0.49 22.34
C ALA A 35 -11.58 0.26 21.53
N ILE A 36 -11.40 1.56 21.80
CA ILE A 36 -10.41 2.43 21.13
C ILE A 36 -8.98 2.00 21.45
N SER A 37 -8.69 1.63 22.71
CA SER A 37 -7.35 1.22 23.16
C SER A 37 -6.85 -0.05 22.46
N LYS A 38 -7.76 -0.92 22.01
CA LYS A 38 -7.45 -2.15 21.27
C LYS A 38 -7.24 -1.94 19.77
N LEU A 39 -7.49 -0.73 19.26
CA LEU A 39 -7.31 -0.46 17.83
C LEU A 39 -5.82 -0.48 17.46
N PRO A 40 -5.47 -1.10 16.32
CA PRO A 40 -4.14 -0.97 15.74
C PRO A 40 -3.73 0.49 15.57
N ARG A 41 -2.52 0.84 16.04
CA ARG A 41 -1.92 2.17 15.89
C ARG A 41 -1.11 2.27 14.59
N ILE A 42 -1.78 1.99 13.47
CA ILE A 42 -1.23 1.99 12.11
C ILE A 42 -2.15 2.78 11.18
N SER A 43 -1.68 3.11 9.98
CA SER A 43 -2.55 3.77 8.98
C SER A 43 -3.70 2.84 8.56
N LEU A 44 -4.82 3.41 8.10
CA LEU A 44 -5.93 2.61 7.61
C LEU A 44 -5.56 1.78 6.37
N PHE A 45 -4.69 2.31 5.52
CA PHE A 45 -4.16 1.55 4.38
C PHE A 45 -3.40 0.31 4.84
N ASP A 46 -2.51 0.44 5.82
CA ASP A 46 -1.75 -0.70 6.35
C ASP A 46 -2.67 -1.73 6.98
N TYR A 47 -3.68 -1.28 7.72
CA TYR A 47 -4.70 -2.17 8.27
C TYR A 47 -5.44 -2.95 7.16
N LEU A 48 -5.84 -2.28 6.07
CA LEU A 48 -6.52 -2.91 4.95
C LEU A 48 -5.61 -3.88 4.20
N LEU A 49 -4.34 -3.53 3.99
CA LEU A 49 -3.32 -4.38 3.40
C LEU A 49 -3.09 -5.65 4.24
N ASP A 50 -2.98 -5.52 5.56
CA ASP A 50 -2.81 -6.67 6.46
C ASP A 50 -4.07 -7.55 6.51
N CYS A 51 -5.25 -6.96 6.40
CA CYS A 51 -6.49 -7.72 6.23
C CYS A 51 -6.49 -8.49 4.91
N TRP A 52 -6.04 -7.87 3.82
CA TRP A 52 -5.95 -8.50 2.51
C TRP A 52 -4.93 -9.64 2.49
N LYS A 53 -3.74 -9.45 3.09
CA LYS A 53 -2.71 -10.50 3.22
C LYS A 53 -3.25 -11.72 3.95
N ARG A 54 -3.93 -11.50 5.08
CA ARG A 54 -4.60 -12.58 5.84
C ARG A 54 -5.70 -13.26 5.04
N ALA A 55 -6.52 -12.50 4.32
CA ALA A 55 -7.56 -13.07 3.46
C ALA A 55 -6.98 -13.94 2.33
N SER A 56 -5.89 -13.48 1.70
CA SER A 56 -5.15 -14.22 0.67
C SER A 56 -4.54 -15.51 1.23
N GLU A 57 -3.95 -15.47 2.43
CA GLU A 57 -3.41 -16.66 3.09
C GLU A 57 -4.52 -17.67 3.43
N ILE A 58 -5.65 -17.21 3.99
CA ILE A 58 -6.81 -18.06 4.28
C ILE A 58 -7.33 -18.71 3.00
N LYS A 59 -7.49 -17.93 1.92
CA LYS A 59 -7.91 -18.46 0.61
C LYS A 59 -6.94 -19.53 0.10
N SER A 60 -5.63 -19.28 0.16
CA SER A 60 -4.61 -20.25 -0.25
C SER A 60 -4.67 -21.56 0.57
N ASN A 61 -4.83 -21.45 1.89
CA ASN A 61 -4.98 -22.60 2.78
C ASN A 61 -6.28 -23.39 2.51
N LEU A 62 -7.38 -22.71 2.15
CA LEU A 62 -8.64 -23.35 1.77
C LEU A 62 -8.47 -24.19 0.49
N LEU A 63 -7.76 -23.67 -0.50
CA LEU A 63 -7.53 -24.34 -1.78
C LEU A 63 -6.55 -25.52 -1.68
N THR A 64 -5.60 -25.48 -0.74
CA THR A 64 -4.52 -26.48 -0.64
C THR A 64 -4.75 -27.55 0.42
N ARG A 65 -5.11 -27.14 1.65
CA ARG A 65 -5.25 -28.04 2.79
C ARG A 65 -6.69 -28.48 2.95
N SER A 66 -7.62 -27.54 2.94
CA SER A 66 -9.03 -27.82 3.22
C SER A 66 -9.74 -28.54 2.08
N SER A 67 -9.29 -28.39 0.84
CA SER A 67 -9.78 -29.15 -0.32
C SER A 67 -9.57 -30.66 -0.22
N LYS A 68 -8.68 -31.12 0.67
CA LYS A 68 -8.44 -32.55 0.93
C LYS A 68 -9.39 -33.15 1.97
N THR A 69 -10.11 -32.31 2.71
CA THR A 69 -10.93 -32.74 3.87
C THR A 69 -12.39 -32.32 3.75
N LEU A 70 -12.67 -31.19 3.10
CA LEU A 70 -14.01 -30.66 2.92
C LEU A 70 -14.58 -30.98 1.54
N GLU A 71 -15.90 -31.06 1.47
CA GLU A 71 -16.65 -31.17 0.21
C GLU A 71 -16.30 -30.00 -0.74
N PRO A 72 -16.08 -30.27 -2.05
CA PRO A 72 -15.71 -29.24 -3.02
C PRO A 72 -16.70 -28.07 -3.10
N SER A 73 -17.99 -28.32 -2.90
CA SER A 73 -19.05 -27.29 -2.90
C SER A 73 -18.82 -26.26 -1.77
N VAL A 74 -18.52 -26.73 -0.56
CA VAL A 74 -18.28 -25.89 0.62
C VAL A 74 -16.99 -25.07 0.46
N VAL A 75 -15.94 -25.67 -0.10
CA VAL A 75 -14.69 -24.95 -0.39
C VAL A 75 -14.94 -23.83 -1.39
N ASN A 76 -15.69 -24.11 -2.48
CA ASN A 76 -16.02 -23.11 -3.49
C ASN A 76 -16.84 -21.95 -2.92
N GLU A 77 -17.85 -22.22 -2.09
CA GLU A 77 -18.62 -21.17 -1.41
C GLU A 77 -17.75 -20.29 -0.51
N ARG A 78 -16.84 -20.89 0.27
CA ARG A 78 -15.92 -20.12 1.13
C ARG A 78 -14.95 -19.28 0.32
N VAL A 79 -14.43 -19.82 -0.78
CA VAL A 79 -13.55 -19.08 -1.69
C VAL A 79 -14.28 -17.87 -2.28
N LYS A 80 -15.54 -18.02 -2.71
CA LYS A 80 -16.36 -16.88 -3.18
C LYS A 80 -16.50 -15.77 -2.13
N VAL A 81 -16.70 -16.14 -0.85
CA VAL A 81 -16.77 -15.15 0.23
C VAL A 81 -15.42 -14.46 0.43
N MET A 82 -14.31 -15.20 0.34
CA MET A 82 -12.96 -14.62 0.44
C MET A 82 -12.66 -13.68 -0.73
N ASP A 83 -13.10 -14.03 -1.95
CA ASP A 83 -12.94 -13.16 -3.12
C ASP A 83 -13.73 -11.86 -2.96
N ALA A 84 -14.98 -11.94 -2.49
CA ALA A 84 -15.77 -10.75 -2.18
C ALA A 84 -15.13 -9.87 -1.08
N LEU A 85 -14.53 -10.50 -0.05
CA LEU A 85 -13.82 -9.76 1.00
C LEU A 85 -12.56 -9.08 0.45
N LYS A 86 -11.75 -9.79 -0.33
CA LYS A 86 -10.55 -9.22 -0.96
C LYS A 86 -10.90 -8.03 -1.86
N ASP A 87 -11.92 -8.17 -2.70
CA ASP A 87 -12.39 -7.10 -3.57
C ASP A 87 -12.79 -5.85 -2.77
N LEU A 88 -13.57 -6.05 -1.70
CA LEU A 88 -13.97 -4.99 -0.79
C LEU A 88 -12.76 -4.31 -0.14
N LEU A 89 -11.79 -5.08 0.36
CA LEU A 89 -10.58 -4.54 1.00
C LEU A 89 -9.76 -3.68 0.02
N VAL A 90 -9.60 -4.12 -1.23
CA VAL A 90 -8.88 -3.36 -2.26
C VAL A 90 -9.64 -2.09 -2.64
N ASN A 91 -10.97 -2.15 -2.78
CA ASN A 91 -11.80 -0.97 -3.06
C ASN A 91 -11.62 0.10 -1.97
N TYR A 92 -11.73 -0.28 -0.70
CA TYR A 92 -11.54 0.68 0.41
C TYR A 92 -10.08 1.13 0.55
N ALA A 93 -9.09 0.29 0.24
CA ALA A 93 -7.69 0.71 0.22
C ALA A 93 -7.44 1.78 -0.84
N CYS A 94 -8.04 1.61 -2.02
CA CYS A 94 -8.04 2.60 -3.09
C CYS A 94 -8.65 3.93 -2.63
N LEU A 95 -9.83 3.90 -2.00
CA LEU A 95 -10.49 5.10 -1.47
C LEU A 95 -9.66 5.82 -0.40
N VAL A 96 -9.04 5.08 0.53
CA VAL A 96 -8.18 5.65 1.57
C VAL A 96 -6.93 6.31 0.97
N ILE A 97 -6.36 5.74 -0.09
CA ILE A 97 -5.22 6.32 -0.78
C ILE A 97 -5.60 7.61 -1.52
N GLN A 98 -6.75 7.62 -2.21
CA GLN A 98 -7.23 8.76 -2.99
C GLN A 98 -7.73 9.90 -2.10
N TYR A 99 -8.44 9.56 -1.02
CA TYR A 99 -9.09 10.49 -0.11
C TYR A 99 -8.66 10.17 1.32
N PRO A 100 -7.44 10.58 1.73
CA PRO A 100 -6.91 10.26 3.06
C PRO A 100 -7.78 10.79 4.21
N ASP A 101 -8.53 11.87 3.96
CA ASP A 101 -9.44 12.52 4.91
C ASP A 101 -10.85 11.89 4.97
N MET A 102 -11.13 10.85 4.17
CA MET A 102 -12.45 10.20 4.14
C MET A 102 -12.81 9.53 5.46
N PHE A 103 -11.81 9.01 6.17
CA PHE A 103 -11.96 8.30 7.44
C PHE A 103 -10.99 8.85 8.49
N PRO A 104 -11.32 8.76 9.79
CA PRO A 104 -10.39 9.15 10.86
C PRO A 104 -9.06 8.37 10.79
N GLN A 105 -7.97 9.07 10.51
CA GLN A 105 -6.62 8.49 10.51
C GLN A 105 -5.95 8.69 11.87
N ILE A 106 -4.93 7.88 12.16
CA ILE A 106 -4.13 8.08 13.36
C ILE A 106 -3.35 9.41 13.29
N ASN A 107 -3.40 10.21 14.36
CA ASN A 107 -2.67 11.47 14.43
C ASN A 107 -1.15 11.22 14.57
N GLU A 108 -0.36 11.89 13.74
CA GLU A 108 1.12 11.85 13.79
C GLU A 108 1.68 12.24 15.18
N LYS A 109 1.00 13.16 15.88
CA LYS A 109 1.37 13.59 17.25
C LYS A 109 1.35 12.44 18.27
N PHE A 110 0.47 11.46 18.10
CA PHE A 110 0.42 10.28 18.96
C PHE A 110 1.58 9.32 18.67
N LEU A 111 1.96 9.18 17.40
CA LEU A 111 3.02 8.27 16.97
C LEU A 111 4.44 8.79 17.27
N MET A 112 4.63 10.11 17.24
CA MET A 112 5.90 10.77 17.56
C MET A 112 6.37 10.53 19.02
N HIS A 113 5.44 10.20 19.93
CA HIS A 113 5.77 9.91 21.33
C HIS A 113 6.19 8.46 21.59
N PHE A 114 5.86 7.52 20.68
CA PHE A 114 6.15 6.09 20.85
C PHE A 114 7.27 5.58 19.93
N PHE A 115 7.51 6.23 18.80
CA PHE A 115 8.59 5.88 17.88
C PHE A 115 9.64 7.00 17.85
N THR A 116 10.80 6.74 18.46
CA THR A 116 11.97 7.61 18.29
C THR A 116 12.43 7.54 16.83
N ASN A 117 12.42 8.71 16.18
CA ASN A 117 13.07 9.04 14.91
C ASN A 117 12.22 8.76 13.65
N ASP A 118 11.65 9.85 13.12
CA ASP A 118 11.53 10.14 11.68
C ASP A 118 10.55 9.32 10.83
N SER A 119 9.45 8.85 11.41
CA SER A 119 8.31 8.31 10.63
C SER A 119 7.06 9.15 10.84
N SER A 120 7.01 10.31 10.18
CA SER A 120 5.72 10.90 9.80
C SER A 120 4.92 9.82 9.11
N THR A 121 3.74 9.49 9.60
CA THR A 121 2.89 8.49 8.95
C THR A 121 2.41 9.13 7.66
N GLU A 122 3.13 8.84 6.58
CA GLU A 122 2.75 9.32 5.26
C GLU A 122 1.29 8.88 5.02
N LEU A 123 0.46 9.78 4.51
CA LEU A 123 -0.92 9.49 4.14
C LEU A 123 -1.07 9.55 2.62
N GLY A 124 -2.11 8.89 2.12
CA GLY A 124 -2.39 8.83 0.68
C GLY A 124 -1.35 8.05 -0.11
N SER A 125 -1.06 8.48 -1.34
CA SER A 125 -0.19 7.76 -2.28
C SER A 125 1.25 7.59 -1.82
N ARG A 126 1.74 8.46 -0.93
CA ARG A 126 3.10 8.36 -0.35
C ARG A 126 3.29 7.09 0.49
N GLN A 127 2.23 6.55 1.07
CA GLN A 127 2.25 5.28 1.81
C GLN A 127 2.78 4.11 0.97
N LEU A 128 2.59 4.17 -0.36
CA LEU A 128 3.09 3.13 -1.25
C LEU A 128 4.61 3.11 -1.29
N VAL A 129 5.28 4.26 -1.14
CA VAL A 129 6.75 4.37 -1.25
C VAL A 129 7.42 3.56 -0.15
N SER A 130 7.01 3.75 1.11
CA SER A 130 7.61 3.02 2.24
C SER A 130 7.46 1.49 2.09
N ARG A 131 6.33 1.04 1.54
CA ARG A 131 6.04 -0.38 1.28
C ARG A 131 6.80 -0.94 0.09
N LEU A 132 6.98 -0.15 -0.97
CA LEU A 132 7.74 -0.52 -2.16
C LEU A 132 9.27 -0.55 -1.93
N LEU A 133 9.75 0.14 -0.89
CA LEU A 133 11.16 0.05 -0.45
C LEU A 133 11.46 -1.22 0.37
N SER A 134 10.43 -1.92 0.84
CA SER A 134 10.52 -3.19 1.53
C SER A 134 10.51 -4.36 0.54
N ASP A 135 11.04 -5.52 0.95
CA ASP A 135 10.98 -6.72 0.13
C ASP A 135 9.52 -7.16 -0.07
N ILE A 136 9.15 -7.55 -1.29
CA ILE A 136 7.77 -7.90 -1.67
C ILE A 136 7.17 -9.05 -0.85
N ASN A 137 8.02 -9.94 -0.33
CA ASN A 137 7.63 -11.09 0.47
C ASN A 137 7.71 -10.80 1.98
N SER A 138 8.21 -9.62 2.39
CA SER A 138 8.26 -9.24 3.79
C SER A 138 6.88 -8.85 4.31
N PRO A 139 6.65 -8.94 5.64
CA PRO A 139 5.43 -8.45 6.27
C PRO A 139 5.17 -6.97 5.94
N GLU A 140 6.22 -6.17 5.75
CA GLU A 140 6.17 -4.75 5.46
C GLU A 140 6.04 -4.44 3.96
N GLY A 141 6.25 -5.42 3.08
CA GLY A 141 6.21 -5.26 1.63
C GLY A 141 4.81 -5.12 1.05
N LEU A 142 4.76 -4.77 -0.23
CA LEU A 142 3.52 -4.64 -1.01
C LEU A 142 3.44 -5.76 -2.06
N PRO A 143 2.65 -6.83 -1.84
CA PRO A 143 2.59 -7.99 -2.75
C PRO A 143 2.13 -7.61 -4.17
N LEU A 144 2.73 -8.22 -5.19
CA LEU A 144 2.44 -7.92 -6.61
C LEU A 144 0.95 -8.09 -6.93
N ASP A 145 0.34 -9.18 -6.46
CA ASP A 145 -1.09 -9.46 -6.64
C ASP A 145 -1.97 -8.33 -6.07
N PHE A 146 -1.58 -7.74 -4.94
CA PHE A 146 -2.31 -6.60 -4.37
C PHE A 146 -2.17 -5.36 -5.26
N ILE A 147 -0.98 -5.09 -5.79
CA ILE A 147 -0.75 -3.95 -6.68
C ILE A 147 -1.56 -4.13 -7.98
N GLN A 148 -1.63 -5.35 -8.52
CA GLN A 148 -2.46 -5.67 -9.69
C GLN A 148 -3.94 -5.47 -9.42
N GLU A 149 -4.44 -6.00 -8.30
CA GLU A 149 -5.83 -5.81 -7.87
C GLU A 149 -6.13 -4.32 -7.67
N LEU A 150 -5.23 -3.57 -7.04
CA LEU A 150 -5.37 -2.12 -6.80
C LEU A 150 -5.37 -1.33 -8.12
N ALA A 151 -4.43 -1.61 -9.02
CA ALA A 151 -4.36 -0.95 -10.33
C ALA A 151 -5.61 -1.22 -11.18
N ALA A 152 -6.22 -2.40 -11.06
CA ALA A 152 -7.47 -2.73 -11.74
C ALA A 152 -8.70 -1.96 -11.19
N LYS A 153 -8.60 -1.33 -10.01
CA LYS A 153 -9.67 -0.51 -9.41
C LYS A 153 -9.55 0.98 -9.70
N VAL A 154 -8.43 1.42 -10.26
CA VAL A 154 -8.16 2.82 -10.55
C VAL A 154 -8.33 3.05 -12.04
N ASP A 155 -9.00 4.14 -12.42
CA ASP A 155 -9.05 4.54 -13.83
C ASP A 155 -7.64 4.93 -14.30
N GLU A 156 -7.25 4.51 -15.51
CA GLU A 156 -5.88 4.75 -16.01
C GLU A 156 -5.51 6.24 -16.04
N GLU A 157 -6.49 7.13 -16.24
CA GLU A 157 -6.33 8.60 -16.18
C GLU A 157 -5.89 9.11 -14.79
N GLN A 158 -6.17 8.34 -13.73
CA GLN A 158 -5.84 8.68 -12.35
C GLN A 158 -4.56 8.00 -11.86
N PHE A 159 -3.91 7.17 -12.68
CA PHE A 159 -2.68 6.47 -12.29
C PHE A 159 -1.56 7.41 -11.85
N ASP A 160 -1.44 8.60 -12.44
CA ASP A 160 -0.44 9.60 -12.06
C ASP A 160 -0.59 10.01 -10.58
N GLN A 161 -1.82 10.22 -10.11
CA GLN A 161 -2.09 10.69 -8.75
C GLN A 161 -1.66 9.67 -7.69
N ILE A 162 -1.84 8.37 -7.99
CA ILE A 162 -1.55 7.27 -7.08
C ILE A 162 -0.15 6.70 -7.33
N PHE A 163 0.03 6.06 -8.47
CA PHE A 163 1.26 5.33 -8.81
C PHE A 163 2.36 6.26 -9.34
N GLY A 164 2.01 7.35 -10.04
CA GLY A 164 2.97 8.38 -10.46
C GLY A 164 3.66 9.02 -9.26
N SER A 165 2.89 9.39 -8.23
CA SER A 165 3.43 9.87 -6.94
C SER A 165 4.38 8.87 -6.29
N ALA A 166 4.04 7.57 -6.29
CA ALA A 166 4.92 6.53 -5.75
C ALA A 166 6.23 6.40 -6.54
N LEU A 167 6.16 6.43 -7.89
CA LEU A 167 7.33 6.39 -8.78
C LEU A 167 8.26 7.60 -8.55
N ILE A 168 7.68 8.80 -8.40
CA ILE A 168 8.44 10.01 -8.06
C ILE A 168 9.11 9.87 -6.68
N GLY A 169 8.42 9.27 -5.71
CA GLY A 169 8.98 8.97 -4.39
C GLY A 169 10.16 8.01 -4.45
N LEU A 170 10.07 6.93 -5.23
CA LEU A 170 11.17 5.99 -5.45
C LEU A 170 12.36 6.67 -6.14
N ALA A 171 12.11 7.50 -7.16
CA ALA A 171 13.15 8.29 -7.82
C ALA A 171 13.84 9.26 -6.84
N ALA A 172 13.07 9.89 -5.94
CA ALA A 172 13.61 10.77 -4.91
C ALA A 172 14.51 10.01 -3.92
N GLN A 173 14.12 8.81 -3.50
CA GLN A 173 14.96 7.94 -2.68
C GLN A 173 16.27 7.62 -3.40
N MET A 174 16.19 7.23 -4.67
CA MET A 174 17.32 6.87 -5.52
C MET A 174 18.40 7.97 -5.63
N ARG A 175 18.01 9.26 -5.61
CA ARG A 175 18.95 10.40 -5.69
C ARG A 175 20.01 10.41 -4.58
N THR A 176 19.70 9.80 -3.44
CA THR A 176 20.57 9.76 -2.26
C THR A 176 21.41 8.47 -2.19
N LYS A 177 21.24 7.57 -3.16
CA LYS A 177 21.83 6.22 -3.14
C LYS A 177 23.07 6.15 -3.99
N ASN A 178 23.94 5.22 -3.63
CA ASN A 178 25.14 4.90 -4.38
C ASN A 178 25.34 3.38 -4.44
N ILE A 179 26.30 2.94 -5.24
CA ILE A 179 26.51 1.50 -5.48
C ILE A 179 27.17 0.78 -4.29
N LEU A 180 27.78 1.51 -3.34
CA LEU A 180 28.66 0.93 -2.33
C LEU A 180 27.92 0.07 -1.30
N ASN A 181 26.68 0.45 -0.97
CA ASN A 181 25.95 -0.14 0.15
C ASN A 181 24.76 -1.03 -0.27
N ASN A 182 24.60 -1.30 -1.57
CA ASN A 182 23.46 -2.03 -2.14
C ASN A 182 22.07 -1.45 -1.76
N ASP A 183 22.01 -0.27 -1.16
CA ASP A 183 20.77 0.35 -0.69
C ASP A 183 19.95 0.93 -1.85
N TYR A 184 20.61 1.15 -3.00
CA TYR A 184 20.00 1.44 -4.29
C TYR A 184 19.07 0.32 -4.79
N LEU A 185 19.28 -0.93 -4.36
CA LEU A 185 18.45 -2.06 -4.79
C LEU A 185 17.00 -1.92 -4.33
N LYS A 186 16.75 -1.29 -3.17
CA LYS A 186 15.39 -1.11 -2.63
C LYS A 186 14.50 -0.28 -3.55
N PRO A 187 14.84 0.99 -3.88
CA PRO A 187 14.03 1.78 -4.82
C PRO A 187 14.05 1.19 -6.23
N LEU A 188 15.13 0.55 -6.67
CA LEU A 188 15.21 -0.13 -7.97
C LEU A 188 14.23 -1.30 -8.07
N ASN A 189 14.15 -2.14 -7.04
CA ASN A 189 13.19 -3.23 -6.98
C ASN A 189 11.75 -2.71 -6.92
N GLY A 190 11.49 -1.64 -6.16
CA GLY A 190 10.19 -0.97 -6.15
C GLY A 190 9.76 -0.49 -7.54
N LEU A 191 10.68 0.11 -8.31
CA LEU A 191 10.44 0.48 -9.71
C LEU A 191 10.15 -0.76 -10.56
N ALA A 192 10.99 -1.80 -10.45
CA ALA A 192 10.81 -3.05 -11.18
C ALA A 192 9.43 -3.67 -10.94
N THR A 193 9.02 -3.80 -9.67
CA THR A 193 7.70 -4.33 -9.27
C THR A 193 6.54 -3.55 -9.88
N LEU A 194 6.60 -2.21 -9.89
CA LEU A 194 5.55 -1.41 -10.52
C LEU A 194 5.53 -1.62 -12.06
N THR A 195 6.70 -1.73 -12.68
CA THR A 195 6.81 -1.93 -14.14
C THR A 195 6.52 -3.36 -14.60
N GLU A 196 6.43 -4.34 -13.70
CA GLU A 196 5.94 -5.69 -14.03
C GLU A 196 4.46 -5.68 -14.41
N ILE A 197 3.70 -4.66 -13.96
CA ILE A 197 2.29 -4.49 -14.29
C ILE A 197 2.18 -3.68 -15.58
N LYS A 198 1.70 -4.32 -16.66
CA LYS A 198 1.65 -3.74 -18.01
C LYS A 198 0.98 -2.36 -18.08
N SER A 199 -0.13 -2.16 -17.38
CA SER A 199 -0.86 -0.88 -17.40
C SER A 199 -0.08 0.24 -16.67
N LEU A 200 0.60 -0.09 -15.58
CA LEU A 200 1.49 0.86 -14.88
C LEU A 200 2.74 1.16 -15.71
N ALA A 201 3.34 0.16 -16.36
CA ALA A 201 4.47 0.34 -17.27
C ALA A 201 4.12 1.27 -18.45
N ALA A 202 2.93 1.12 -19.03
CA ALA A 202 2.44 1.96 -20.12
C ALA A 202 2.20 3.43 -19.69
N MET A 203 1.99 3.68 -18.40
CA MET A 203 1.81 5.02 -17.85
C MET A 203 3.12 5.79 -17.67
N LEU A 204 4.28 5.12 -17.49
CA LEU A 204 5.56 5.81 -17.26
C LEU A 204 5.85 6.95 -18.27
N PRO A 205 5.71 6.76 -19.60
CA PRO A 205 5.99 7.81 -20.58
C PRO A 205 5.00 8.97 -20.58
N THR A 206 3.82 8.81 -19.96
CA THR A 206 2.79 9.85 -19.89
C THR A 206 3.01 10.82 -18.72
N LEU A 207 3.84 10.42 -17.75
CA LEU A 207 4.18 11.25 -16.59
C LEU A 207 4.96 12.50 -17.01
N ARG A 208 4.61 13.65 -16.42
CA ARG A 208 5.35 14.91 -16.66
C ARG A 208 6.82 14.82 -16.26
N SER A 209 7.12 14.01 -15.25
CA SER A 209 8.48 13.75 -14.77
C SER A 209 9.29 12.86 -15.72
N TRP A 210 8.66 12.16 -16.67
CA TRP A 210 9.37 11.33 -17.66
C TRP A 210 10.36 12.15 -18.48
N ASN A 211 9.90 13.30 -18.98
CA ASN A 211 10.70 14.22 -19.79
C ASN A 211 10.47 15.67 -19.32
N PRO A 212 11.22 16.14 -18.29
CA PRO A 212 11.05 17.48 -17.75
C PRO A 212 11.42 18.56 -18.77
N GLN A 213 10.54 19.56 -18.92
CA GLN A 213 10.79 20.69 -19.81
C GLN A 213 11.95 21.56 -19.32
N ASN A 214 12.70 22.14 -20.26
CA ASN A 214 13.79 23.11 -19.99
C ASN A 214 14.91 22.59 -19.07
N SER A 215 15.15 21.28 -19.05
CA SER A 215 16.25 20.69 -18.27
C SER A 215 17.57 20.74 -19.04
N THR A 216 18.66 21.11 -18.37
CA THR A 216 20.02 20.93 -18.93
C THR A 216 20.40 19.45 -18.90
N ALA A 217 21.42 19.06 -19.66
CA ALA A 217 21.91 17.67 -19.65
C ALA A 217 22.23 17.18 -18.21
N LYS A 218 22.95 17.98 -17.41
CA LYS A 218 23.28 17.65 -16.01
C LYS A 218 22.05 17.57 -15.12
N ALA A 219 21.07 18.46 -15.31
CA ALA A 219 19.84 18.44 -14.53
C ALA A 219 18.92 17.26 -14.90
N TYR A 220 18.99 16.75 -16.13
CA TYR A 220 18.17 15.65 -16.62
C TYR A 220 18.39 14.37 -15.80
N GLU A 221 19.63 14.10 -15.37
CA GLU A 221 19.98 12.94 -14.52
C GLU A 221 19.33 13.00 -13.12
N VAL A 222 18.85 14.15 -12.68
CA VAL A 222 18.25 14.34 -11.35
C VAL A 222 16.75 14.60 -11.43
N MET A 223 16.32 15.35 -12.43
CA MET A 223 14.93 15.83 -12.59
C MET A 223 14.04 14.85 -13.34
N SER A 224 14.58 14.06 -14.28
CA SER A 224 13.78 13.06 -14.98
C SER A 224 13.46 11.88 -14.06
N LEU A 225 12.38 11.17 -14.34
CA LEU A 225 11.91 10.05 -13.52
C LEU A 225 12.97 8.94 -13.42
N LEU A 226 13.58 8.57 -14.55
CA LEU A 226 14.57 7.49 -14.62
C LEU A 226 16.01 7.97 -14.42
N GLY A 227 16.28 9.27 -14.50
CA GLY A 227 17.63 9.83 -14.33
C GLY A 227 18.35 9.30 -13.09
N PRO A 228 17.74 9.37 -11.89
CA PRO A 228 18.36 8.87 -10.66
C PRO A 228 18.72 7.38 -10.71
N PHE A 229 17.95 6.58 -11.44
CA PHE A 229 18.22 5.14 -11.59
C PHE A 229 19.37 4.88 -12.57
N CYS A 230 19.44 5.66 -13.65
CA CYS A 230 20.50 5.56 -14.65
C CYS A 230 21.84 6.18 -14.20
N ARG A 231 21.84 7.03 -13.17
CA ARG A 231 23.04 7.68 -12.63
C ARG A 231 23.91 6.75 -11.78
N ILE A 232 23.39 5.61 -11.30
CA ILE A 232 24.19 4.68 -10.51
C ILE A 232 25.35 4.13 -11.33
N SER A 233 26.55 4.40 -10.84
CA SER A 233 27.79 4.05 -11.51
C SER A 233 28.87 3.74 -10.49
N VAL A 234 29.87 2.97 -10.93
CA VAL A 234 31.12 2.73 -10.18
C VAL A 234 32.08 3.91 -10.27
N PHE A 235 31.86 4.83 -11.22
CA PHE A 235 32.69 6.00 -11.40
C PHE A 235 32.32 7.11 -10.40
N PRO A 236 33.31 7.82 -9.85
CA PRO A 236 33.04 8.96 -8.98
C PRO A 236 32.26 10.04 -9.74
N SER A 237 31.37 10.74 -9.03
CA SER A 237 30.70 11.91 -9.60
C SER A 237 31.73 13.03 -9.72
N ASP A 238 31.82 13.68 -10.89
CA ASP A 238 32.57 14.92 -11.02
C ASP A 238 31.87 15.99 -10.15
N GLU A 239 32.51 16.37 -9.03
CA GLU A 239 32.05 17.49 -8.18
C GLU A 239 32.09 18.81 -8.93
#